data_AF-A0A2D7Z7N3-F1
#
_entry.id   AF-A0A2D7Z7N3-F1
#
_cell.length_a   1.000
_cell.length_b   1.000
_cell.length_c   1.000
_cell.angle_alpha   90.00
_cell.angle_beta   90.00
_cell.angle_gamma   90.00
#
_symmetry.space_group_name_H-M   'P 1'
#
loop_
_entity.id
_entity.type
_entity.pdbx_description
1 polymer ?
#
loop_
_entity_poly.entity_id
_entity_poly.type
_entity_poly.pdbx_seq_one_letter_code
_entity_poly.pdbx_strand_id
1 'polypeptide(L)'
;MAFVGGLLVAFYAAPEFFVYWGQKQLLEDILLIDSRPEVLRRRKEAEDAADMLGTKYQARLMGLYQVHNINIGKKYRVDAITPMRPHFAATGEGAVSLPADDNTWWNTTDSILSRTLPGLHALRKPDVNRGIMISSAVIALGLAANSALGMFRGPSGEMDQTLDLTTSLYELAAVQEPAPYYDAVSILLLLVCATMLYSTRPGNSSLEEEE
;
A
#
# COMPACT_ATOMS: atom_id res chain seq x y z
N MET A 1 19.67 4.45 -16.18
CA MET A 1 19.14 5.77 -15.78
C MET A 1 17.71 5.74 -15.21
N ALA A 2 16.85 4.76 -15.54
CA ALA A 2 15.51 4.62 -14.95
C ALA A 2 15.51 4.29 -13.44
N PHE A 3 16.50 3.53 -12.96
CA PHE A 3 16.64 3.21 -11.53
C PHE A 3 16.93 4.46 -10.67
N VAL A 4 17.70 5.42 -11.21
CA VAL A 4 17.99 6.69 -10.53
C VAL A 4 16.77 7.61 -10.53
N GLY A 5 15.98 7.62 -11.60
CA GLY A 5 14.71 8.36 -11.65
C GLY A 5 13.67 7.84 -10.66
N GLY A 6 13.51 6.51 -10.55
CA GLY A 6 12.64 5.89 -9.55
C GLY A 6 13.11 6.14 -8.11
N LEU A 7 14.43 6.11 -7.87
CA LEU A 7 15.01 6.41 -6.57
C LEU A 7 14.83 7.88 -6.18
N LEU A 8 14.91 8.82 -7.14
CA LEU A 8 14.70 10.25 -6.89
C LEU A 8 13.24 10.58 -6.55
N VAL A 9 12.26 9.96 -7.24
CA VAL A 9 10.84 10.10 -6.90
C VAL A 9 10.56 9.50 -5.52
N ALA A 10 11.13 8.33 -5.22
CA ALA A 10 11.02 7.72 -3.90
C ALA A 10 11.69 8.59 -2.81
N PHE A 11 12.82 9.23 -3.07
CA PHE A 11 13.50 10.11 -2.11
C PHE A 11 12.71 11.39 -1.82
N TYR A 12 11.94 11.89 -2.79
CA TYR A 12 11.11 13.08 -2.62
C TYR A 12 9.75 12.75 -1.98
N ALA A 13 9.13 11.63 -2.36
CA ALA A 13 7.86 11.19 -1.79
C ALA A 13 8.00 10.50 -0.42
N ALA A 14 9.16 9.90 -0.11
CA ALA A 14 9.37 9.21 1.16
C ALA A 14 9.25 10.13 2.39
N PRO A 15 9.85 11.33 2.44
CA PRO A 15 9.68 12.25 3.57
C PRO A 15 8.22 12.60 3.84
N GLU A 16 7.47 12.93 2.78
CA GLU A 16 6.04 13.24 2.90
C GLU A 16 5.23 11.99 3.33
N PHE A 17 5.61 10.81 2.84
CA PHE A 17 5.01 9.55 3.27
C PHE A 17 5.29 9.24 4.75
N PHE A 18 6.50 9.47 5.26
CA PHE A 18 6.83 9.28 6.67
C PHE A 18 6.08 10.26 7.57
N VAL A 19 5.91 11.51 7.14
CA VAL A 19 5.11 12.51 7.86
C VAL A 19 3.63 12.13 7.87
N TYR A 20 3.08 11.74 6.72
CA TYR A 20 1.71 11.22 6.61
C TYR A 20 1.49 9.98 7.47
N TRP A 21 2.42 9.03 7.43
CA TRP A 21 2.37 7.79 8.22
C TRP A 21 2.45 8.06 9.72
N GLY A 22 3.32 8.98 10.14
CA GLY A 22 3.45 9.41 11.53
C GLY A 22 2.17 10.07 12.05
N GLN A 23 1.58 10.98 11.28
CA GLN A 23 0.31 11.62 11.66
C GLN A 23 -0.86 10.64 11.67
N LYS A 24 -0.87 9.67 10.75
CA LYS A 24 -1.86 8.59 10.76
C LYS A 24 -1.77 7.76 12.04
N GLN A 25 -0.57 7.34 12.43
CA GLN A 25 -0.36 6.54 13.63
C GLN A 25 -0.71 7.34 14.89
N LEU A 26 -0.36 8.62 14.94
CA LEU A 26 -0.72 9.52 16.03
C LEU A 26 -2.25 9.65 16.16
N LEU A 27 -2.95 9.87 15.05
CA LEU A 27 -4.40 10.01 15.07
C LEU A 27 -5.08 8.69 15.47
N GLU A 28 -4.59 7.55 14.99
CA GLU A 28 -5.10 6.23 15.41
C GLU A 28 -4.89 5.99 16.92
N ASP A 29 -3.76 6.41 17.49
CA ASP A 29 -3.52 6.37 18.94
C ASP A 29 -4.52 7.26 19.70
N ILE A 30 -4.79 8.48 19.23
CA ILE A 30 -5.76 9.38 19.86
C ILE A 30 -7.20 8.86 19.76
N LEU A 31 -7.56 8.25 18.62
CA LEU A 31 -8.88 7.65 18.42
C LEU A 31 -9.15 6.46 19.37
N LEU A 32 -8.11 5.89 19.97
CA LEU A 32 -8.20 4.81 20.96
C LEU A 32 -8.32 5.32 22.42
N ILE A 33 -8.21 6.64 22.67
CA ILE A 33 -8.20 7.19 24.03
C ILE A 33 -9.59 7.14 24.67
N ASP A 34 -9.64 6.57 25.87
CA ASP A 34 -10.85 6.40 26.69
C ASP A 34 -11.14 7.53 27.66
N SER A 35 -10.13 8.32 28.02
CA SER A 35 -10.27 9.37 29.01
C SER A 35 -10.56 10.70 28.31
N ARG A 36 -11.78 11.22 28.50
CA ARG A 36 -12.19 12.58 28.11
C ARG A 36 -11.15 13.68 28.39
N PRO A 37 -10.49 13.76 29.58
CA PRO A 37 -9.49 14.79 29.82
C PRO A 37 -8.23 14.63 28.94
N GLU A 38 -7.84 13.41 28.59
CA GLU A 38 -6.69 13.16 27.72
C GLU A 38 -7.02 13.48 26.26
N VAL A 39 -8.26 13.20 25.81
CA VAL A 39 -8.78 13.65 24.50
C VAL A 39 -8.77 15.17 24.41
N LEU A 40 -9.17 15.88 25.47
CA LEU A 40 -9.13 17.35 25.50
C LEU A 40 -7.69 17.88 25.47
N ARG A 41 -6.76 17.20 26.15
CA ARG A 41 -5.35 17.56 26.20
C ARG A 41 -4.68 17.42 24.83
N ARG A 42 -4.93 16.32 24.11
CA ARG A 42 -4.37 16.04 22.78
C ARG A 42 -5.23 16.55 21.62
N ARG A 43 -6.27 17.33 21.91
CA ARG A 43 -7.22 17.84 20.92
C ARG A 43 -6.56 18.56 19.76
N LYS A 44 -5.60 19.44 20.05
CA LYS A 44 -4.89 20.23 19.03
C LYS A 44 -4.08 19.34 18.09
N GLU A 45 -3.45 18.30 18.63
CA GLU A 45 -2.66 17.31 17.87
C GLU A 45 -3.58 16.45 16.99
N ALA A 46 -4.75 16.06 17.52
CA ALA A 46 -5.74 15.28 16.78
C ALA A 46 -6.35 16.07 15.61
N GLU A 47 -6.68 17.34 15.83
CA GLU A 47 -7.22 18.21 14.80
C GLU A 47 -6.19 18.49 13.70
N ASP A 48 -4.93 18.76 14.05
CA ASP A 48 -3.82 18.98 13.10
C ASP A 48 -3.56 17.73 12.25
N ALA A 49 -3.52 16.56 12.88
CA ALA A 49 -3.37 15.28 12.18
C ALA A 49 -4.57 15.01 11.25
N ALA A 50 -5.81 15.23 11.71
CA ALA A 50 -7.00 15.01 10.90
C ALA A 50 -7.10 16.00 9.72
N ASP A 51 -6.69 17.26 9.91
CA ASP A 51 -6.64 18.27 8.86
C ASP A 51 -5.61 17.89 7.78
N MET A 52 -4.48 17.27 8.17
CA MET A 52 -3.47 16.76 7.23
C MET A 52 -3.89 15.45 6.52
N LEU A 53 -4.64 14.57 7.20
CA LEU A 53 -5.06 13.26 6.69
C LEU A 53 -6.34 13.30 5.82
N GLY A 54 -7.13 14.37 5.95
CA GLY A 54 -8.30 14.63 5.12
C GLY A 54 -9.65 14.15 5.68
N THR A 55 -10.69 14.28 4.86
CA THR A 55 -12.11 14.24 5.27
C THR A 55 -12.55 12.95 5.96
N LYS A 56 -12.01 11.79 5.55
CA LYS A 56 -12.32 10.48 6.16
C LYS A 56 -11.86 10.40 7.62
N TYR A 57 -10.71 11.00 7.94
CA TYR A 57 -10.15 11.00 9.29
C TYR A 57 -10.79 12.09 10.16
N GLN A 58 -11.16 13.23 9.57
CA GLN A 58 -12.00 14.25 10.22
C GLN A 58 -13.34 13.67 10.68
N ALA A 59 -13.98 12.84 9.84
CA ALA A 59 -15.23 12.15 10.19
C ALA A 59 -15.08 11.22 11.40
N ARG A 60 -13.98 10.44 11.47
CA ARG A 60 -13.67 9.57 12.62
C ARG A 60 -13.42 10.35 13.89
N LEU A 61 -12.66 11.44 13.80
CA LEU A 61 -12.37 12.29 14.94
C LEU A 61 -13.65 12.96 15.47
N MET A 62 -14.55 13.37 14.58
CA MET A 62 -15.86 13.89 14.94
C MET A 62 -16.72 12.83 15.66
N GLY A 63 -16.65 11.57 15.25
CA GLY A 63 -17.27 10.45 15.98
C GLY A 63 -16.73 10.28 17.40
N LEU A 64 -15.41 10.37 17.60
CA LEU A 64 -14.79 10.33 18.93
C LEU A 64 -15.29 11.47 19.84
N TYR A 65 -15.41 12.68 19.30
CA TYR A 65 -15.91 13.83 20.07
C TYR A 65 -17.39 13.72 20.44
N GLN A 66 -18.21 13.11 19.58
CA GLN A 66 -19.59 12.79 19.93
C GLN A 66 -19.67 11.79 21.08
N VAL A 67 -18.84 10.73 21.06
CA VAL A 67 -18.78 9.72 22.13
C VAL A 67 -18.38 10.34 23.47
N HIS A 68 -17.43 11.28 23.48
CA HIS A 68 -16.96 11.97 24.69
C HIS A 68 -17.76 13.22 25.08
N ASN A 69 -18.87 13.50 24.38
CA ASN A 69 -19.71 14.69 24.54
C ASN A 69 -18.89 16.00 24.57
N ILE A 70 -17.95 16.11 23.63
CA ILE A 70 -17.08 17.28 23.44
C ILE A 70 -17.67 18.11 22.31
N ASN A 71 -18.16 19.31 22.63
CA ASN A 71 -18.70 20.22 21.64
C ASN A 71 -17.56 20.90 20.87
N ILE A 72 -17.35 20.46 19.64
CA ILE A 72 -16.51 21.14 18.68
C ILE A 72 -17.46 21.90 17.78
N GLY A 73 -17.25 23.20 17.63
CA GLY A 73 -18.10 24.03 16.77
C GLY A 73 -18.14 23.53 15.31
N LYS A 74 -18.67 24.35 14.40
CA LYS A 74 -18.89 23.98 12.98
C LYS A 74 -17.60 23.79 12.13
N LYS A 75 -16.47 23.40 12.72
CA LYS A 75 -15.17 23.26 12.03
C LYS A 75 -15.19 22.16 10.98
N TYR A 76 -15.88 21.04 11.26
CA TYR A 76 -16.01 19.90 10.34
C TYR A 76 -17.44 19.80 9.82
N ARG A 77 -17.63 19.91 8.50
CA ARG A 77 -18.92 19.68 7.80
C ARG A 77 -19.00 18.25 7.27
N VAL A 78 -18.57 17.28 8.06
CA VAL A 78 -18.50 15.88 7.65
C VAL A 78 -19.38 15.07 8.59
N ASP A 79 -20.14 14.11 8.06
CA ASP A 79 -20.95 13.22 8.89
C ASP A 79 -20.05 12.41 9.81
N ALA A 80 -20.38 12.37 11.09
CA ALA A 80 -19.57 11.69 12.09
C ALA A 80 -19.57 10.18 11.82
N ILE A 81 -18.39 9.60 11.70
CA ILE A 81 -18.21 8.15 11.58
C ILE A 81 -17.70 7.65 12.92
N THR A 82 -18.37 6.64 13.49
CA THR A 82 -17.94 6.02 14.75
C THR A 82 -16.48 5.58 14.64
N PRO A 83 -15.61 5.94 15.60
CA PRO A 83 -14.24 5.46 15.61
C PRO A 83 -14.24 3.93 15.60
N MET A 84 -13.38 3.33 14.77
CA MET A 84 -13.24 1.87 14.60
C MET A 84 -12.80 1.28 15.94
N ARG A 85 -13.74 0.96 16.82
CA ARG A 85 -13.47 0.28 18.08
C ARG A 85 -14.16 -1.07 18.07
N PRO A 86 -13.46 -2.18 18.38
CA PRO A 86 -14.08 -3.49 18.53
C PRO A 86 -15.02 -3.60 19.75
N HIS A 87 -15.14 -2.56 20.59
CA HIS A 87 -15.85 -2.63 21.88
C HIS A 87 -16.92 -1.56 22.14
N PHE A 88 -17.18 -0.60 21.24
CA PHE A 88 -18.35 0.27 21.37
C PHE A 88 -19.45 -0.20 20.44
N ALA A 89 -20.21 -1.19 20.90
CA ALA A 89 -21.57 -1.38 20.42
C ALA A 89 -22.38 -0.14 20.86
N ALA A 90 -22.40 0.88 20.01
CA ALA A 90 -23.24 2.04 20.22
C ALA A 90 -24.70 1.57 20.22
N THR A 91 -25.33 1.59 21.40
CA THR A 91 -26.76 1.34 21.61
C THR A 91 -27.55 2.57 21.16
N GLY A 92 -27.39 2.96 19.89
CA GLY A 92 -28.01 4.13 19.28
C GLY A 92 -28.47 3.79 17.88
N GLU A 93 -29.79 3.61 17.75
CA GLU A 93 -30.50 3.36 16.50
C GLU A 93 -30.14 4.44 15.47
N GLY A 94 -29.57 4.03 14.33
CA GLY A 94 -29.28 4.94 13.20
C GLY A 94 -27.83 4.98 12.71
N ALA A 95 -26.90 4.20 13.27
CA ALA A 95 -25.56 4.10 12.70
C ALA A 95 -25.58 3.26 11.41
N VAL A 96 -25.46 3.91 10.24
CA VAL A 96 -25.15 3.23 8.98
C VAL A 96 -23.72 2.71 9.09
N SER A 97 -23.58 1.47 9.57
CA SER A 97 -22.35 0.69 9.43
C SER A 97 -22.17 0.38 7.94
N LEU A 98 -21.36 1.17 7.25
CA LEU A 98 -20.81 0.74 5.96
C LEU A 98 -20.07 -0.58 6.21
N PRO A 99 -20.37 -1.66 5.47
CA PRO A 99 -19.58 -2.88 5.58
C PRO A 99 -18.14 -2.50 5.26
N ALA A 100 -17.26 -2.82 6.21
CA ALA A 100 -15.84 -2.64 6.06
C ALA A 100 -15.43 -3.53 4.89
N ASP A 101 -15.20 -2.93 3.71
CA ASP A 101 -14.72 -3.60 2.51
C ASP A 101 -13.24 -3.95 2.70
N ASP A 102 -12.98 -4.74 3.73
CA ASP A 102 -11.67 -5.09 4.26
C ASP A 102 -10.94 -6.10 3.37
N ASN A 103 -11.64 -6.56 2.33
CA ASN A 103 -11.18 -7.54 1.36
C ASN A 103 -10.74 -6.92 0.02
N THR A 104 -10.49 -5.61 -0.03
CA THR A 104 -9.85 -5.00 -1.20
C THR A 104 -8.45 -5.62 -1.39
N TRP A 105 -8.04 -5.90 -2.63
CA TRP A 105 -6.71 -6.47 -2.95
C TRP A 105 -5.55 -5.72 -2.28
N TRP A 106 -5.68 -4.40 -2.11
CA TRP A 106 -4.69 -3.55 -1.44
C TRP A 106 -4.55 -3.74 0.09
N ASN A 107 -5.58 -4.22 0.78
CA ASN A 107 -5.58 -4.34 2.25
C ASN A 107 -5.81 -5.77 2.75
N THR A 108 -5.71 -6.77 1.87
CA THR A 108 -5.97 -8.16 2.25
C THR A 108 -4.90 -8.70 3.20
N THR A 109 -5.37 -9.32 4.28
CA THR A 109 -4.58 -10.08 5.27
C THR A 109 -4.57 -11.58 5.00
N ASP A 110 -5.43 -12.04 4.09
CA ASP A 110 -5.61 -13.46 3.73
C ASP A 110 -5.41 -13.65 2.22
N SER A 111 -4.17 -13.42 1.79
CA SER A 111 -3.76 -13.64 0.40
C SER A 111 -3.51 -15.13 0.13
N ILE A 112 -3.59 -15.54 -1.13
CA ILE A 112 -3.22 -16.90 -1.58
C ILE A 112 -1.78 -17.24 -1.12
N LEU A 113 -0.88 -16.25 -1.10
CA LEU A 113 0.48 -16.39 -0.61
C LEU A 113 0.54 -16.71 0.89
N SER A 114 -0.30 -16.05 1.69
CA SER A 114 -0.40 -16.31 3.13
C SER A 114 -0.98 -17.69 3.45
N ARG A 115 -1.87 -18.22 2.58
CA ARG A 115 -2.45 -19.57 2.69
C ARG A 115 -1.48 -20.67 2.28
N THR A 116 -0.68 -20.43 1.25
CA THR A 116 0.31 -21.40 0.74
C THR A 116 1.54 -21.52 1.65
N LEU A 117 1.93 -20.46 2.37
CA LEU A 117 3.02 -20.48 3.35
C LEU A 117 2.50 -20.16 4.77
N PRO A 118 1.76 -21.09 5.41
CA PRO A 118 1.10 -20.83 6.69
C PRO A 118 2.09 -20.60 7.86
N GLY A 119 3.34 -21.05 7.72
CA GLY A 119 4.39 -20.85 8.73
C GLY A 119 4.95 -19.43 8.77
N LEU A 120 4.68 -18.59 7.77
CA LEU A 120 5.22 -17.24 7.69
C LEU A 120 4.18 -16.20 8.09
N HIS A 121 4.01 -16.02 9.42
CA HIS A 121 3.05 -15.07 10.00
C HIS A 121 3.22 -13.62 9.50
N ALA A 122 4.41 -13.25 8.99
CA ALA A 122 4.65 -11.95 8.38
C ALA A 122 3.74 -11.69 7.15
N LEU A 123 3.38 -12.71 6.39
CA LEU A 123 2.55 -12.58 5.17
C LEU A 123 1.09 -12.22 5.46
N ARG A 124 0.63 -12.40 6.70
CA ARG A 124 -0.71 -12.01 7.14
C ARG A 124 -0.81 -10.52 7.47
N LYS A 125 0.33 -9.81 7.53
CA LYS A 125 0.34 -8.37 7.74
C LYS A 125 0.05 -7.65 6.42
N PRO A 126 -0.90 -6.70 6.38
CA PRO A 126 -1.28 -6.02 5.14
C PRO A 126 -0.11 -5.21 4.56
N ASP A 127 0.79 -4.69 5.40
CA ASP A 127 1.96 -3.93 4.97
C ASP A 127 2.98 -4.80 4.20
N VAL A 128 3.14 -6.06 4.60
CA VAL A 128 4.02 -7.00 3.91
C VAL A 128 3.44 -7.35 2.54
N ASN A 129 2.14 -7.60 2.48
CA ASN A 129 1.46 -7.88 1.22
C ASN A 129 1.57 -6.70 0.23
N ARG A 130 1.38 -5.46 0.71
CA ARG A 130 1.61 -4.24 -0.08
C ARG A 130 3.05 -4.11 -0.56
N GLY A 131 4.02 -4.39 0.31
CA GLY A 131 5.44 -4.40 -0.05
C GLY A 131 5.73 -5.38 -1.19
N ILE A 132 5.17 -6.59 -1.14
CA ILE A 132 5.31 -7.60 -2.19
C ILE A 132 4.65 -7.12 -3.49
N MET A 133 3.44 -6.57 -3.43
CA MET A 133 2.74 -6.03 -4.61
C MET A 133 3.55 -4.91 -5.29
N ILE A 134 4.00 -3.91 -4.53
CA ILE A 134 4.74 -2.77 -5.08
C ILE A 134 6.07 -3.23 -5.68
N SER A 135 6.84 -4.04 -4.94
CA SER A 135 8.16 -4.49 -5.39
C SER A 135 8.07 -5.35 -6.65
N SER A 136 7.16 -6.32 -6.69
CA SER A 136 6.95 -7.17 -7.88
C SER A 136 6.46 -6.38 -9.09
N ALA A 137 5.56 -5.41 -8.91
CA ALA A 137 5.11 -4.54 -9.99
C ALA A 137 6.24 -3.65 -10.54
N VAL A 138 7.05 -3.05 -9.67
CA VAL A 138 8.20 -2.22 -10.07
C VAL A 138 9.24 -3.04 -10.84
N ILE A 139 9.56 -4.25 -10.37
CA ILE A 139 10.49 -5.15 -11.06
C ILE A 139 9.94 -5.54 -12.43
N ALA A 140 8.67 -5.96 -12.51
CA ALA A 140 8.05 -6.36 -13.77
C ALA A 140 8.03 -5.21 -14.80
N LEU A 141 7.67 -3.99 -14.37
CA LEU A 141 7.69 -2.81 -15.23
C LEU A 141 9.11 -2.46 -15.68
N GLY A 142 10.09 -2.56 -14.79
CA GLY A 142 11.50 -2.33 -15.13
C GLY A 142 12.02 -3.31 -16.18
N LEU A 143 11.70 -4.60 -16.04
CA LEU A 143 12.05 -5.64 -17.01
C LEU A 143 11.34 -5.41 -18.35
N ALA A 144 10.03 -5.15 -18.34
CA ALA A 144 9.27 -4.87 -19.56
C ALA A 144 9.78 -3.61 -20.29
N ALA A 145 10.10 -2.55 -19.56
CA ALA A 145 10.66 -1.33 -20.12
C ALA A 145 12.07 -1.57 -20.70
N ASN A 146 12.92 -2.33 -20.00
CA ASN A 146 14.24 -2.73 -20.51
C ASN A 146 14.11 -3.50 -21.82
N SER A 147 13.22 -4.50 -21.88
CA SER A 147 13.07 -5.38 -23.05
C SER A 147 12.35 -4.71 -24.22
N ALA A 148 11.34 -3.89 -23.98
CA ALA A 148 10.53 -3.29 -25.04
C ALA A 148 11.11 -1.99 -25.61
N LEU A 149 11.74 -1.16 -24.76
CA LEU A 149 12.20 0.18 -25.17
C LEU A 149 13.71 0.27 -25.31
N GLY A 150 14.46 -0.61 -24.64
CA GLY A 150 15.91 -0.42 -24.47
C GLY A 150 16.19 0.72 -23.50
N MET A 151 16.93 0.44 -22.44
CA MET A 151 17.29 1.42 -21.41
C MET A 151 18.77 1.80 -21.41
N PHE A 152 19.55 1.19 -22.29
CA PHE A 152 20.99 1.32 -22.40
C PHE A 152 21.36 1.98 -23.72
N ARG A 153 22.51 2.66 -23.68
CA ARG A 153 22.97 3.49 -24.78
C ARG A 153 23.88 2.67 -25.67
N GLY A 154 23.51 2.51 -26.93
CA GLY A 154 24.30 1.77 -27.89
C GLY A 154 25.55 2.53 -28.37
N PRO A 155 26.38 1.88 -29.19
CA PRO A 155 27.55 2.50 -29.84
C PRO A 155 27.18 3.73 -30.70
N SER A 156 25.94 3.80 -31.17
CA SER A 156 25.34 4.93 -31.90
C SER A 156 25.08 6.16 -31.02
N GLY A 157 25.07 6.00 -29.69
CA GLY A 157 24.68 7.05 -28.75
C GLY A 157 23.17 7.22 -28.57
N GLU A 158 22.35 6.37 -29.21
CA GLU A 158 20.90 6.30 -28.99
C GLU A 158 20.58 5.36 -27.81
N MET A 159 19.44 5.56 -27.15
CA MET A 159 18.98 4.71 -26.04
C MET A 159 18.04 3.64 -26.59
N ASP A 160 18.62 2.65 -27.24
CA ASP A 160 17.95 1.61 -28.01
C ASP A 160 18.35 0.19 -27.58
N GLN A 161 19.30 0.06 -26.65
CA GLN A 161 19.81 -1.24 -26.23
C GLN A 161 19.16 -1.75 -24.95
N THR A 162 18.82 -3.02 -24.97
CA THR A 162 18.36 -3.81 -23.83
C THR A 162 19.58 -4.41 -23.13
N LEU A 163 19.49 -4.59 -21.81
CA LEU A 163 20.46 -5.40 -21.08
C LEU A 163 19.99 -6.85 -21.08
N ASP A 164 20.82 -7.73 -21.62
CA ASP A 164 20.62 -9.17 -21.56
C ASP A 164 21.04 -9.69 -20.18
N LEU A 165 20.05 -9.99 -19.34
CA LEU A 165 20.26 -10.52 -17.98
C LEU A 165 20.84 -11.93 -18.01
N THR A 166 20.54 -12.72 -19.04
CA THR A 166 21.08 -14.07 -19.20
C THR A 166 22.57 -13.98 -19.45
N THR A 167 22.99 -13.17 -20.42
CA THR A 167 24.40 -12.93 -20.71
C THR A 167 25.13 -12.26 -19.54
N SER A 168 24.48 -11.30 -18.86
CA SER A 168 25.01 -10.68 -17.64
C SER A 168 25.27 -11.69 -16.53
N LEU A 169 24.44 -12.72 -16.37
CA LEU A 169 24.58 -13.72 -15.31
C LEU A 169 25.71 -14.71 -15.59
N TYR A 170 25.95 -15.01 -16.88
CA TYR A 170 27.03 -15.90 -17.32
C TYR A 170 28.34 -15.14 -17.65
N GLU A 171 28.41 -13.83 -17.40
CA GLU A 171 29.56 -12.96 -17.72
C GLU A 171 30.04 -13.05 -19.18
N LEU A 172 29.12 -13.24 -20.14
CA LEU A 172 29.50 -13.24 -21.56
C LEU A 172 29.76 -11.81 -22.06
N ALA A 173 30.68 -11.68 -23.02
CA ALA A 173 31.26 -10.41 -23.46
C ALA A 173 30.30 -9.44 -24.18
N ALA A 174 29.07 -9.86 -24.53
CA ALA A 174 28.10 -9.07 -25.28
C ALA A 174 26.81 -8.85 -24.46
N VAL A 175 26.84 -7.88 -23.54
CA VAL A 175 25.78 -7.64 -22.53
C VAL A 175 24.58 -6.85 -23.07
N GLN A 176 24.65 -6.36 -24.31
CA GLN A 176 23.69 -5.40 -24.85
C GLN A 176 23.18 -5.82 -26.23
N GLU A 177 21.86 -5.95 -26.36
CA GLU A 177 21.17 -6.30 -27.60
C GLU A 177 20.18 -5.20 -28.02
N PRO A 178 19.96 -4.95 -29.33
CA PRO A 178 19.02 -3.94 -29.79
C PRO A 178 17.58 -4.30 -29.40
N ALA A 179 16.83 -3.31 -28.90
CA ALA A 179 15.42 -3.49 -28.57
C ALA A 179 14.56 -3.66 -29.84
N PRO A 180 13.45 -4.42 -29.78
CA PRO A 180 12.96 -5.19 -28.64
C PRO A 180 13.66 -6.56 -28.48
N TYR A 181 14.05 -6.90 -27.25
CA TYR A 181 14.65 -8.21 -26.94
C TYR A 181 14.27 -8.71 -25.54
N TYR A 182 13.91 -9.99 -25.46
CA TYR A 182 13.54 -10.68 -24.23
C TYR A 182 14.45 -11.90 -24.04
N ASP A 183 15.37 -11.79 -23.08
CA ASP A 183 16.25 -12.90 -22.71
C ASP A 183 15.54 -13.92 -21.79
N ALA A 184 16.09 -15.13 -21.69
CA ALA A 184 15.46 -16.21 -20.93
C ALA A 184 15.28 -15.86 -19.43
N VAL A 185 16.26 -15.17 -18.84
CA VAL A 185 16.21 -14.75 -17.44
C VAL A 185 15.18 -13.64 -17.22
N SER A 186 15.09 -12.63 -18.11
CA SER A 186 14.02 -11.62 -17.97
C SER A 186 12.62 -12.21 -18.10
N ILE A 187 12.41 -13.15 -19.04
CA ILE A 187 11.13 -13.87 -19.19
C ILE A 187 10.80 -14.64 -17.90
N LEU A 188 11.77 -15.38 -17.36
CA LEU A 188 11.60 -16.12 -16.11
C LEU A 188 11.24 -15.18 -14.94
N LEU A 189 11.95 -14.07 -14.79
CA LEU A 189 11.69 -13.10 -13.74
C LEU A 189 10.33 -12.40 -13.91
N LEU A 190 9.90 -12.13 -15.13
CA LEU A 190 8.55 -11.61 -15.42
C LEU A 190 7.47 -12.61 -14.98
N LEU A 191 7.65 -13.90 -15.27
CA LEU A 191 6.73 -14.95 -14.81
C LEU A 191 6.71 -15.06 -13.29
N VAL A 192 7.87 -14.99 -12.63
CA VAL A 192 7.96 -14.97 -11.16
C VAL A 192 7.26 -13.74 -10.56
N CYS A 193 7.43 -12.56 -11.15
CA CYS A 193 6.73 -11.35 -10.69
C CYS A 193 5.21 -11.47 -10.90
N ALA A 194 4.77 -11.99 -12.06
CA ALA A 194 3.35 -12.17 -12.36
C ALA A 194 2.69 -13.18 -11.42
N THR A 195 3.35 -14.31 -11.14
CA THR A 195 2.87 -15.31 -10.18
C THR A 195 2.84 -14.77 -8.75
N MET A 196 3.85 -13.99 -8.34
CA MET A 196 3.82 -13.31 -7.04
C MET A 196 2.68 -12.30 -6.94
N LEU A 197 2.49 -11.44 -7.94
CA LEU A 197 1.37 -10.49 -7.99
C LEU A 197 0.03 -11.21 -7.91
N TYR A 198 -0.14 -12.30 -8.65
CA TYR A 198 -1.35 -13.11 -8.58
C TYR A 198 -1.56 -13.70 -7.17
N SER A 199 -0.50 -14.18 -6.53
CA SER A 199 -0.57 -14.78 -5.19
C SER A 199 -0.91 -13.78 -4.08
N THR A 200 -0.69 -12.48 -4.27
CA THR A 200 -1.09 -11.43 -3.32
C THR A 200 -2.59 -11.14 -3.29
N ARG A 201 -3.35 -11.67 -4.26
CA ARG A 201 -4.81 -11.51 -4.31
C ARG A 201 -5.48 -12.14 -3.10
N PRO A 202 -6.60 -11.56 -2.62
CA PRO A 202 -7.39 -12.16 -1.55
C PRO A 202 -7.80 -13.56 -1.99
N GLY A 203 -7.59 -14.56 -1.13
CA GLY A 203 -8.08 -15.89 -1.42
C GLY A 203 -9.59 -15.86 -1.38
N ASN A 204 -10.27 -16.22 -2.48
CA ASN A 204 -11.72 -16.35 -2.51
C ASN A 204 -12.16 -17.12 -1.26
N SER A 205 -12.95 -16.50 -0.40
CA SER A 205 -13.70 -17.23 0.62
C SER A 205 -14.76 -18.00 -0.16
N SER A 206 -14.65 -19.33 -0.16
CA SER A 206 -15.62 -20.24 -0.72
C SER A 206 -17.01 -19.93 -0.17
N LEU A 207 -17.80 -19.19 -0.96
CA LEU A 207 -19.24 -19.34 -1.08
C LEU A 207 -19.48 -20.15 -2.37
N GLU A 208 -18.85 -21.32 -2.44
CA GLU A 208 -19.06 -22.38 -3.46
C GLU A 208 -18.84 -23.72 -2.73
N GLU A 209 -19.55 -23.91 -1.62
CA GLU A 209 -19.91 -25.22 -1.08
C GLU A 209 -21.43 -25.16 -0.85
N GLU A 210 -22.21 -25.22 -1.93
CA GLU A 210 -23.60 -25.70 -2.01
C GLU A 210 -24.13 -25.46 -3.43
N GLU A 211 -23.85 -26.39 -4.36
CA GLU A 211 -24.82 -27.10 -5.22
C GLU A 211 -24.11 -28.11 -6.14
#